data_AF-A0A6N6S8E1-F1
#
_entry.id   AF-A0A6N6S8E1-F1
#
_cell.length_a   1.000
_cell.length_b   1.000
_cell.length_c   1.000
_cell.angle_alpha   90.00
_cell.angle_beta   90.00
_cell.angle_gamma   90.00
#
_symmetry.space_group_name_H-M   'P 1'
#
loop_
_entity.id
_entity.type
_entity.pdbx_description
1 polymer ?
#
loop_
_entity_poly.entity_id
_entity_poly.type
_entity_poly.pdbx_seq_one_letter_code
_entity_poly.pdbx_strand_id
1 'polypeptide(L)'
;MDTRRTVTVDLPEALLLALGRAARSAGCSPSDYLRAVLRGALDRTPARLRTEGEEILRAVNLSADWLELQRRLRSAGFVLRRAPEGGLAIHSWPVERALLPLRALGLGEADLTLRFGTGFPADAPRGLRASDTARCGRAA
;
A
#
# COMPACT_ATOMS: atom_id res chain seq x y z
N MET A 1 -22.45 3.09 22.03
CA MET A 1 -21.81 3.98 23.02
C MET A 1 -20.67 4.69 22.30
N ASP A 2 -20.84 5.97 21.96
CA ASP A 2 -19.83 6.76 21.24
C ASP A 2 -18.81 7.33 22.24
N THR A 3 -17.64 6.69 22.35
CA THR A 3 -16.59 7.10 23.27
C THR A 3 -15.85 8.33 22.71
N ARG A 4 -16.18 9.53 23.18
CA ARG A 4 -15.48 10.77 22.79
C ARG A 4 -14.16 10.90 23.57
N ARG A 5 -13.05 11.09 22.85
CA ARG A 5 -11.74 11.43 23.41
C ARG A 5 -11.29 12.80 22.93
N THR A 6 -10.75 13.61 23.83
CA THR A 6 -10.17 14.92 23.50
C THR A 6 -8.78 14.71 22.91
N VAL A 7 -8.50 15.34 21.77
CA VAL A 7 -7.19 15.31 21.09
C VAL A 7 -6.77 16.74 20.82
N THR A 8 -5.53 17.07 21.16
CA THR A 8 -4.91 18.37 20.84
C THR A 8 -4.11 18.23 19.56
N VAL A 9 -4.27 19.17 18.63
CA VAL A 9 -3.56 19.20 17.35
C VAL A 9 -2.93 20.56 17.14
N ASP A 10 -1.64 20.56 16.80
CA ASP A 10 -0.92 21.77 16.48
C ASP A 10 -1.17 22.15 15.02
N LEU A 11 -1.74 23.34 14.81
CA LEU A 11 -2.09 23.85 13.49
C LEU A 11 -1.41 25.21 13.28
N PRO A 12 -0.87 25.49 12.08
CA PRO A 12 -0.37 26.82 11.76
C PRO A 12 -1.46 27.89 11.92
N GLU A 13 -1.08 29.09 12.37
CA GLU A 13 -1.98 30.24 12.58
C GLU A 13 -2.91 30.50 11.37
N ALA A 14 -2.34 30.47 10.16
CA ALA A 14 -3.08 30.66 8.92
C ALA A 14 -4.21 29.63 8.73
N LEU A 15 -3.99 28.40 9.19
CA LEU A 15 -4.93 27.29 9.08
C LEU A 15 -6.02 27.38 10.15
N LEU A 16 -5.70 27.84 11.36
CA LEU A 16 -6.68 28.18 12.40
C LEU A 16 -7.63 29.29 11.92
N LEU A 17 -7.08 30.34 11.30
CA LEU A 17 -7.87 31.44 10.74
C LEU A 17 -8.75 30.99 9.56
N ALA A 18 -8.24 30.11 8.70
CA ALA A 18 -9.02 29.52 7.61
C ALA A 18 -10.15 28.62 8.16
N LEU A 19 -9.86 27.80 9.17
CA LEU A 19 -10.83 26.92 9.84
C LEU A 19 -11.97 27.73 10.46
N GLY A 20 -11.64 28.80 11.21
CA GLY A 20 -12.64 29.66 11.84
C GLY A 20 -13.56 30.34 10.82
N ARG A 21 -13.02 30.82 9.69
CA ARG A 21 -13.82 31.39 8.59
C ARG A 21 -14.75 30.36 7.97
N ALA A 22 -14.23 29.17 7.67
CA ALA A 22 -14.99 28.09 7.04
C ALA A 22 -16.11 27.55 7.96
N ALA A 23 -15.84 27.40 9.26
CA ALA A 23 -16.83 27.00 10.25
C ALA A 23 -17.95 28.04 10.38
N ARG A 24 -17.59 29.33 10.41
CA ARG A 24 -18.56 30.43 10.45
C ARG A 24 -19.44 30.47 9.21
N SER A 25 -18.87 30.32 8.01
CA SER A 25 -19.67 30.26 6.78
C SER A 25 -20.60 29.04 6.73
N ALA A 26 -20.23 27.95 7.39
CA ALA A 26 -21.04 26.74 7.50
C ALA A 26 -22.01 26.75 8.70
N GLY A 27 -22.04 27.82 9.51
CA GLY A 27 -22.94 27.94 10.66
C GLY A 27 -22.70 26.94 11.80
N CYS A 28 -21.49 26.38 11.90
CA CYS A 28 -21.15 25.36 12.91
C CYS A 28 -19.91 25.75 13.72
N SER A 29 -19.65 25.04 14.83
CA SER A 29 -18.46 25.30 15.63
C SER A 29 -17.19 24.87 14.88
N PRO A 30 -16.02 25.50 15.13
CA PRO A 30 -14.76 25.08 14.52
C PRO A 30 -14.43 23.59 14.76
N SER A 31 -14.78 23.06 15.94
CA SER A 31 -14.60 21.65 16.25
C SER A 31 -15.54 20.73 15.47
N ASP A 32 -16.80 21.15 15.24
CA ASP A 32 -17.75 20.38 14.43
C ASP A 32 -17.34 20.40 12.96
N TYR A 33 -16.91 21.55 12.46
CA TYR A 33 -16.38 21.69 11.11
C TYR A 33 -15.11 20.84 10.93
N LEU A 34 -14.17 20.89 11.88
CA LEU A 34 -12.98 20.05 11.86
C LEU A 34 -13.35 18.56 11.88
N ARG A 35 -14.30 18.14 12.72
CA ARG A 35 -14.79 16.76 12.74
C ARG A 35 -15.43 16.36 11.42
N ALA A 36 -16.23 17.22 10.79
CA ALA A 36 -16.86 16.96 9.50
C ALA A 36 -15.83 16.88 8.37
N VAL A 37 -14.81 17.75 8.36
CA VAL A 37 -13.71 17.72 7.39
C VAL A 37 -12.83 16.51 7.60
N LEU A 38 -12.46 16.18 8.83
CA LEU A 38 -11.70 14.97 9.16
C LEU A 38 -12.47 13.72 8.78
N ARG A 39 -13.76 13.65 9.12
CA ARG A 39 -14.62 12.55 8.73
C ARG A 39 -14.74 12.47 7.22
N GLY A 40 -15.00 13.57 6.53
CA GLY A 40 -15.00 13.62 5.08
C GLY A 40 -13.65 13.27 4.46
N ALA A 41 -12.51 13.63 5.07
CA ALA A 41 -11.18 13.27 4.59
C ALA A 41 -10.86 11.79 4.83
N LEU A 42 -11.26 11.23 5.96
CA LEU A 42 -11.11 9.82 6.31
C LEU A 42 -12.10 8.92 5.56
N ASP A 43 -13.31 9.41 5.27
CA ASP A 43 -14.30 8.77 4.41
C ASP A 43 -13.88 8.90 2.93
N ARG A 44 -13.16 9.99 2.58
CA ARG A 44 -12.48 10.16 1.28
C ARG A 44 -11.18 9.38 1.16
N THR A 45 -10.58 8.87 2.25
CA THR A 45 -9.67 7.73 2.20
C THR A 45 -10.55 6.53 1.86
N PRO A 46 -10.69 6.20 0.57
CA PRO A 46 -11.95 5.65 0.11
C PRO A 46 -12.11 4.22 0.64
N ALA A 47 -13.35 3.82 0.90
CA ALA A 47 -13.73 2.42 1.09
C ALA A 47 -13.13 1.49 0.01
N ARG A 48 -12.87 2.05 -1.18
CA ARG A 48 -12.02 1.44 -2.21
C ARG A 48 -10.66 1.01 -1.68
N LEU A 49 -9.84 1.86 -1.07
CA LEU A 49 -8.52 1.46 -0.53
C LEU A 49 -8.62 0.36 0.55
N ARG A 50 -9.74 0.25 1.29
CA ARG A 50 -9.98 -0.87 2.23
C ARG A 50 -10.26 -2.17 1.49
N THR A 51 -11.17 -2.16 0.51
CA THR A 51 -11.44 -3.33 -0.35
C THR A 51 -10.20 -3.72 -1.16
N GLU A 52 -9.50 -2.76 -1.73
CA GLU A 52 -8.24 -2.95 -2.47
C GLU A 52 -7.16 -3.52 -1.54
N GLY A 53 -7.04 -3.01 -0.32
CA GLY A 53 -6.15 -3.56 0.72
C GLY A 53 -6.48 -5.02 1.06
N GLU A 54 -7.76 -5.36 1.23
CA GLU A 54 -8.21 -6.74 1.47
C GLU A 54 -7.95 -7.65 0.26
N GLU A 55 -8.16 -7.16 -0.97
CA GLU A 55 -7.86 -7.89 -2.21
C GLU A 55 -6.37 -8.13 -2.37
N ILE A 56 -5.53 -7.15 -2.04
CA ILE A 56 -4.07 -7.28 -2.04
C ILE A 56 -3.63 -8.31 -1.00
N LEU A 57 -4.14 -8.21 0.24
CA LEU A 57 -3.83 -9.17 1.30
C LEU A 57 -4.31 -10.59 0.94
N ARG A 58 -5.49 -10.72 0.34
CA ARG A 58 -6.01 -12.00 -0.17
C ARG A 58 -5.11 -12.55 -1.27
N ALA A 59 -4.69 -11.73 -2.23
CA ALA A 59 -3.78 -12.14 -3.29
C ALA A 59 -2.43 -12.62 -2.70
N VAL A 60 -1.87 -11.89 -1.75
CA VAL A 60 -0.63 -12.26 -1.04
C VAL A 60 -0.80 -13.59 -0.30
N ASN A 61 -1.89 -13.77 0.43
CA ASN A 61 -2.14 -14.99 1.20
C ASN A 61 -2.33 -16.23 0.32
N LEU A 62 -2.98 -16.08 -0.84
CA LEU A 62 -3.23 -17.19 -1.77
C LEU A 62 -2.06 -17.49 -2.71
N SER A 63 -1.03 -16.64 -2.76
CA SER A 63 0.10 -16.83 -3.65
C SER A 63 1.16 -17.73 -3.05
N ALA A 64 1.69 -18.63 -3.88
CA ALA A 64 2.80 -19.53 -3.53
C ALA A 64 4.17 -18.94 -3.90
N ASP A 65 4.22 -18.05 -4.90
CA ASP A 65 5.43 -17.40 -5.39
C ASP A 65 5.13 -15.98 -5.91
N TRP A 66 6.20 -15.27 -6.29
CA TRP A 66 6.11 -13.91 -6.83
C TRP A 66 5.36 -13.80 -8.16
N LEU A 67 5.45 -14.81 -9.03
CA LEU A 67 4.81 -14.79 -10.34
C LEU A 67 3.29 -14.91 -10.17
N GLU A 68 2.85 -15.80 -9.30
CA GLU A 68 1.46 -16.00 -8.94
C GLU A 68 0.88 -14.77 -8.24
N LEU A 69 1.65 -14.14 -7.36
CA LEU A 69 1.28 -12.87 -6.74
C LEU A 69 1.05 -11.78 -7.79
N GLN A 70 1.99 -11.60 -8.71
CA GLN A 70 1.85 -10.60 -9.78
C GLN A 70 0.68 -10.91 -10.72
N ARG A 71 0.40 -12.19 -11.02
CA ARG A 71 -0.79 -12.58 -11.82
C ARG A 71 -2.09 -12.21 -11.11
N ARG A 72 -2.21 -12.53 -9.83
CA ARG A 72 -3.40 -12.25 -9.02
C ARG A 72 -3.61 -10.75 -8.80
N LEU A 73 -2.53 -10.02 -8.53
CA LEU A 73 -2.58 -8.56 -8.45
C LEU A 73 -3.04 -7.97 -9.78
N ARG A 74 -2.50 -8.42 -10.92
CA ARG A 74 -2.92 -7.92 -12.24
C ARG A 74 -4.39 -8.20 -12.54
N SER A 75 -4.90 -9.38 -12.19
CA SER A 75 -6.34 -9.68 -12.34
C SER A 75 -7.22 -8.79 -11.47
N ALA A 76 -6.69 -8.29 -10.35
CA ALA A 76 -7.36 -7.33 -9.47
C ALA A 76 -7.09 -5.85 -9.88
N GLY A 77 -6.31 -5.60 -10.94
CA GLY A 77 -6.00 -4.23 -11.38
C GLY A 77 -4.84 -3.58 -10.62
N PHE A 78 -3.96 -4.38 -10.00
CA PHE A 78 -2.77 -3.93 -9.28
C PHE A 78 -1.49 -4.53 -9.85
N VAL A 79 -0.36 -3.89 -9.58
CA VAL A 79 0.96 -4.43 -9.88
C VAL A 79 1.95 -4.02 -8.78
N LEU A 80 2.85 -4.94 -8.43
CA LEU A 80 3.91 -4.65 -7.47
C LEU A 80 5.13 -4.09 -8.21
N ARG A 81 5.68 -2.97 -7.75
CA ARG A 81 6.91 -2.34 -8.29
C ARG A 81 7.82 -1.89 -7.16
N ARG A 82 9.10 -1.63 -7.46
CA ARG A 82 9.99 -0.96 -6.51
C ARG A 82 9.65 0.51 -6.39
N ALA A 83 9.60 0.99 -5.15
CA ALA A 83 9.43 2.41 -4.87
C ALA A 83 10.79 3.15 -5.01
N PRO A 84 10.79 4.43 -5.46
CA PRO A 84 12.00 5.25 -5.52
C PRO A 84 12.70 5.38 -4.16
N GLU A 85 11.93 5.44 -3.08
CA GLU A 85 12.41 5.52 -1.70
C GLU A 85 12.90 4.17 -1.11
N GLY A 86 12.89 3.11 -1.91
CA GLY A 86 13.26 1.75 -1.49
C GLY A 86 12.06 0.92 -1.02
N GLY A 87 12.20 -0.40 -1.17
CA GLY A 87 11.14 -1.36 -0.89
C GLY A 87 10.15 -1.53 -2.04
N LEU A 88 9.06 -2.23 -1.75
CA LEU A 88 7.98 -2.53 -2.70
C LEU A 88 6.78 -1.61 -2.48
N ALA A 89 6.14 -1.20 -3.57
CA ALA A 89 4.92 -0.43 -3.61
C ALA A 89 3.88 -1.06 -4.55
N ILE A 90 2.62 -0.84 -4.22
CA ILE A 90 1.48 -1.20 -5.04
C ILE A 90 1.17 -0.05 -5.99
N HIS A 91 1.07 -0.39 -7.26
CA HIS A 91 0.67 0.51 -8.33
C HIS A 91 -0.65 0.04 -8.94
N SER A 92 -1.42 0.95 -9.51
CA SER A 92 -2.58 0.61 -10.31
C SER A 92 -2.16 -0.01 -11.65
N TRP A 93 -2.97 -0.90 -12.19
CA TRP A 93 -2.82 -1.48 -13.52
C TRP A 93 -4.10 -1.21 -14.32
N PRO A 94 -4.03 -0.78 -15.60
CA PRO A 94 -2.84 -0.67 -16.46
C PRO A 94 -2.12 0.68 -16.41
N VAL A 95 -2.58 1.64 -15.60
CA VAL A 95 -2.08 3.04 -15.60
C VAL A 95 -0.73 3.20 -14.87
N GLU A 96 -0.28 2.20 -14.10
CA GLU A 96 0.98 2.16 -13.35
C GLU A 96 1.17 3.29 -12.32
N ARG A 97 0.08 3.89 -11.84
CA ARG A 97 0.13 4.96 -10.83
C ARG A 97 0.45 4.37 -9.45
N ALA A 98 1.46 4.88 -8.77
CA ALA A 98 1.77 4.50 -7.38
C ALA A 98 0.56 4.80 -6.47
N LEU A 99 0.12 3.80 -5.71
CA LEU A 99 -1.00 3.92 -4.77
C LEU A 99 -0.48 4.01 -3.35
N LEU A 100 0.25 2.99 -2.90
CA LEU A 100 0.73 2.90 -1.53
C LEU A 100 1.95 1.98 -1.41
N PRO A 101 2.84 2.25 -0.45
CA PRO A 101 3.96 1.36 -0.19
C PRO A 101 3.47 0.09 0.52
N LEU A 102 4.05 -1.06 0.19
CA LEU A 102 3.62 -2.37 0.70
C LEU A 102 3.66 -2.43 2.25
N ARG A 103 4.63 -1.73 2.85
CA ARG A 103 4.75 -1.57 4.32
C ARG A 103 3.51 -0.96 4.97
N ALA A 104 2.74 -0.15 4.25
CA ALA A 104 1.49 0.42 4.77
C ALA A 104 0.39 -0.63 4.97
N LEU A 105 0.52 -1.80 4.33
CA LEU A 105 -0.35 -2.97 4.55
C LEU A 105 0.20 -3.92 5.62
N GLY A 106 1.28 -3.55 6.32
CA GLY A 106 1.95 -4.42 7.29
C GLY A 106 2.77 -5.54 6.66
N LEU A 107 3.03 -5.48 5.34
CA LEU A 107 3.82 -6.47 4.61
C LEU A 107 5.20 -5.91 4.29
N GLY A 108 6.25 -6.62 4.72
CA GLY A 108 7.63 -6.33 4.37
C GLY A 108 8.10 -7.09 3.13
N GLU A 109 8.98 -6.48 2.33
CA GLU A 109 9.70 -7.18 1.26
C GLU A 109 10.52 -8.36 1.80
N ALA A 110 11.16 -8.18 2.96
CA ALA A 110 11.93 -9.23 3.64
C ALA A 110 11.03 -10.42 4.02
N ASP A 111 9.83 -10.17 4.53
CA ASP A 111 8.88 -11.22 4.92
C ASP A 111 8.41 -12.02 3.71
N LEU A 112 8.11 -11.34 2.60
CA LEU A 112 7.74 -12.00 1.35
C LEU A 112 8.92 -12.75 0.71
N THR A 113 10.14 -12.22 0.82
CA THR A 113 11.36 -12.88 0.34
C THR A 113 11.63 -14.16 1.12
N LEU A 114 11.47 -14.13 2.45
CA LEU A 114 11.56 -15.32 3.30
C LEU A 114 10.46 -16.33 2.95
N ARG A 115 9.23 -15.85 2.73
CA ARG A 115 8.09 -16.71 2.40
C ARG A 115 8.22 -17.39 1.03
N PHE A 116 8.63 -16.67 0.01
CA PHE A 116 8.74 -17.18 -1.37
C PHE A 116 10.13 -17.74 -1.70
N GLY A 117 11.06 -17.72 -0.73
CA GLY A 117 12.41 -18.28 -0.84
C GLY A 117 13.31 -17.58 -1.87
N THR A 118 12.86 -16.49 -2.47
CA THR A 118 13.55 -15.75 -3.53
C THR A 118 13.29 -14.26 -3.37
N GLY A 119 14.28 -13.42 -3.76
CA GLY A 119 14.08 -11.98 -3.80
C GLY A 119 13.05 -11.56 -4.86
N PHE A 120 12.58 -10.32 -4.78
CA PHE A 120 11.58 -9.82 -5.72
C PHE A 120 12.11 -9.89 -7.17
N PRO A 121 11.38 -10.47 -8.13
CA PRO A 121 11.90 -10.75 -9.48
C PRO A 121 12.27 -9.52 -10.31
N ALA A 122 11.85 -8.30 -9.94
CA ALA A 122 12.40 -7.09 -10.58
C ALA A 122 13.88 -6.84 -10.25
N ASP A 123 14.42 -7.55 -9.25
CA ASP A 123 15.83 -7.57 -8.89
C ASP A 123 16.61 -8.67 -9.57
N ALA A 124 15.96 -9.52 -10.37
CA ALA A 124 16.69 -10.49 -11.17
C ALA A 124 17.67 -9.69 -12.03
N PRO A 125 18.99 -9.81 -11.80
CA PRO A 125 19.95 -9.19 -12.69
C PRO A 125 19.61 -9.70 -14.09
N ARG A 126 19.57 -8.81 -15.07
CA ARG A 126 19.32 -9.13 -16.50
C ARG A 126 20.33 -10.12 -17.11
N GLY A 127 21.09 -10.86 -16.30
CA GLY A 127 22.22 -11.70 -16.69
C GLY A 127 22.36 -13.02 -15.94
N LEU A 128 21.31 -13.61 -15.35
CA LEU A 128 21.36 -15.05 -15.05
C LEU A 128 20.22 -15.79 -15.75
N ARG A 129 20.36 -15.91 -17.07
CA ARG A 129 19.76 -17.03 -17.78
C ARG A 129 20.32 -18.32 -17.17
N ALA A 130 19.40 -19.15 -16.70
CA ALA A 130 19.69 -20.53 -16.35
C ALA A 130 20.30 -21.26 -17.57
N SER A 131 21.49 -21.79 -17.37
CA SER A 131 22.05 -22.95 -18.06
C SER A 131 22.98 -23.56 -17.00
N ASP A 132 22.94 -24.82 -16.64
CA ASP A 132 22.19 -25.94 -17.17
C ASP A 132 22.21 -27.02 -16.08
N THR A 133 21.12 -27.75 -15.96
CA THR A 133 21.10 -29.02 -15.26
C THR A 133 21.97 -30.02 -16.01
N ALA A 134 23.08 -30.45 -15.42
CA ALA A 134 23.75 -31.69 -15.82
C ALA A 134 24.29 -32.43 -14.59
N ARG A 135 23.39 -33.22 -14.01
CA ARG A 135 23.72 -34.41 -13.23
C ARG A 135 24.33 -35.45 -14.18
N CYS A 136 25.60 -35.81 -13.96
CA CYS A 136 26.22 -37.09 -14.30
C CYS A 136 27.53 -37.11 -13.47
N GLY A 137 27.82 -38.01 -12.55
CA GLY A 137 27.61 -39.45 -12.59
C GLY A 137 28.96 -40.15 -12.82
N ARG A 138 29.60 -40.60 -11.72
CA ARG A 138 30.58 -41.70 -11.61
C ARG A 138 31.96 -41.61 -12.30
N ALA A 139 32.99 -41.91 -11.48
CA ALA A 139 33.97 -43.02 -11.62
C ALA A 139 35.26 -42.60 -12.36
N ALA A 140 36.46 -42.95 -11.95
CA ALA A 140 36.99 -43.87 -10.94
C ALA A 140 38.31 -43.30 -10.39
#